data_AF-A0A3Q3X4H0-F1
#
_entry.id   AF-A0A3Q3X4H0-F1
#
_cell.length_a   1.000
_cell.length_b   1.000
_cell.length_c   1.000
_cell.angle_alpha   90.00
_cell.angle_beta   90.00
_cell.angle_gamma   90.00
#
_symmetry.space_group_name_H-M   'P 1'
#
loop_
_entity.id
_entity.type
_entity.pdbx_description
1 polymer ?
#
loop_
_entity_poly.entity_id
_entity_poly.type
_entity_poly.pdbx_seq_one_letter_code
_entity_poly.pdbx_strand_id
1 'polypeptide(L)'
;MTLNLLHLCSRKQPARCSTPACSPRHEASDRGLNKKKNKEEKKKNRFLDFLRAARSGNLEKALEHIKNGIDINTANQNGLNGLHLASKEGHVKMVLELLHNGIILETTTKVKLPVKNNLTYTEKEIILQKGFTPLYMAAQENHLEVVKFLLENGGNQSIPTEDGFTPLAVALQQGHENVVALLINYGTKGKVRLPALHIAARNDDTRTAAVLLQNDPNPDVLSKTGFTPLHIAAHYENLNVAQLLLNRGANVNFTPKNGITPLHIASRRGNVIMVRLLLDRGAQIDAKTKDELTPLHCAARNGHVRIIEILLDHGAPIQAKTKNGLSPIHMAAQGDHMDCVKQLLQYNAEIDDITLDHLTPLHVAAHCGHHRMAKVLLDKGAKPNSRALNGLTPLHVAVHHNNLDVVNLLVSKGGSPHSLGYTPLHQAAQQGHTDIVTLLLKHGAQPNETTAVSMSHQHLMSSLE
;
A
#
# COMPACT_ATOMS: atom_id res chain seq x y z
N MET A 1 10.36 30.69 51.61
CA MET A 1 8.96 30.89 52.00
C MET A 1 8.52 29.62 52.73
N THR A 2 8.47 29.56 54.05
CA THR A 2 7.32 29.94 54.92
C THR A 2 6.02 29.23 54.47
N LEU A 3 5.29 28.46 55.31
CA LEU A 3 5.03 28.61 56.76
C LEU A 3 4.91 27.29 57.55
N ASN A 4 4.92 27.43 58.89
CA ASN A 4 4.54 26.43 59.90
C ASN A 4 3.07 26.71 60.39
N LEU A 5 2.44 26.14 61.44
CA LEU A 5 2.80 25.32 62.60
C LEU A 5 1.48 24.72 63.22
N LEU A 6 1.56 24.01 64.37
CA LEU A 6 0.49 23.79 65.40
C LEU A 6 -0.56 22.67 65.15
N HIS A 7 -0.72 21.63 66.01
CA HIS A 7 -1.25 21.53 67.41
C HIS A 7 -2.81 21.54 67.47
N LEU A 8 -3.55 20.86 68.37
CA LEU A 8 -3.36 20.18 69.68
C LEU A 8 -4.07 18.79 69.67
N CYS A 9 -3.67 17.72 70.39
CA CYS A 9 -3.56 17.43 71.83
C CYS A 9 -4.88 17.25 72.62
N SER A 10 -5.17 16.02 73.09
CA SER A 10 -5.61 15.72 74.48
C SER A 10 -5.77 14.23 74.80
N ARG A 11 -5.37 13.82 76.02
CA ARG A 11 -5.59 12.48 76.62
C ARG A 11 -6.90 12.44 77.40
N LYS A 12 -7.52 11.26 77.52
CA LYS A 12 -8.15 10.79 78.78
C LYS A 12 -7.91 9.28 78.97
N GLN A 13 -7.93 8.83 80.22
CA GLN A 13 -7.45 7.52 80.70
C GLN A 13 -8.59 6.78 81.47
N PRO A 14 -8.41 5.66 82.21
CA PRO A 14 -9.11 4.40 81.89
C PRO A 14 -10.07 3.89 83.00
N ALA A 15 -10.70 2.73 82.79
CA ALA A 15 -11.35 1.94 83.85
C ALA A 15 -11.19 0.42 83.62
N ARG A 16 -11.11 -0.35 84.72
CA ARG A 16 -11.07 -1.83 84.80
C ARG A 16 -12.51 -2.38 84.64
N CYS A 17 -12.83 -3.67 84.47
CA CYS A 17 -12.15 -4.96 84.68
C CYS A 17 -12.73 -5.98 83.63
N SER A 18 -12.68 -7.32 83.68
CA SER A 18 -12.17 -8.36 84.61
C SER A 18 -12.00 -9.70 83.85
N THR A 19 -11.33 -10.69 84.45
CA THR A 19 -11.31 -12.10 84.00
C THR A 19 -12.56 -12.87 84.44
N PRO A 20 -12.97 -13.94 83.74
CA PRO A 20 -12.69 -15.28 84.29
C PRO A 20 -12.43 -16.43 83.27
N ALA A 21 -11.91 -17.53 83.83
CA ALA A 21 -12.03 -18.94 83.38
C ALA A 21 -11.37 -19.41 82.06
N CYS A 22 -10.33 -20.24 82.22
CA CYS A 22 -9.93 -21.21 81.20
C CYS A 22 -11.03 -22.27 80.97
N SER A 23 -11.24 -22.68 79.72
CA SER A 23 -11.96 -23.91 79.37
C SER A 23 -11.32 -24.57 78.13
N PRO A 24 -11.24 -25.91 78.06
CA PRO A 24 -10.46 -26.59 77.02
C PRO A 24 -11.22 -26.72 75.70
N ARG A 25 -10.93 -25.84 74.73
CA ARG A 25 -11.49 -25.91 73.35
C ARG A 25 -10.49 -25.67 72.22
N HIS A 26 -9.18 -25.82 72.45
CA HIS A 26 -8.16 -25.47 71.45
C HIS A 26 -7.75 -26.58 70.44
N GLU A 27 -8.02 -27.87 70.71
CA GLU A 27 -7.55 -28.94 69.79
C GLU A 27 -8.44 -29.18 68.55
N ALA A 28 -9.70 -28.75 68.56
CA ALA A 28 -10.62 -29.00 67.45
C ALA A 28 -10.44 -28.01 66.28
N SER A 29 -10.10 -26.75 66.59
CA SER A 29 -9.88 -25.69 65.58
C SER A 29 -8.61 -25.94 64.77
N ASP A 30 -7.50 -26.31 65.41
CA ASP A 30 -6.23 -26.54 64.72
C ASP A 30 -6.24 -27.77 63.81
N ARG A 31 -6.95 -28.85 64.21
CA ARG A 31 -7.18 -30.00 63.31
C ARG A 31 -8.02 -29.62 62.09
N GLY A 32 -8.94 -28.67 62.21
CA GLY A 32 -9.70 -28.11 61.10
C GLY A 32 -8.85 -27.22 60.18
N LEU A 33 -8.01 -26.36 60.75
CA LEU A 33 -7.09 -25.47 60.03
C LEU A 33 -6.01 -26.26 59.27
N ASN A 34 -5.39 -27.27 59.90
CA ASN A 34 -4.41 -28.12 59.23
C ASN A 34 -5.04 -29.00 58.13
N LYS A 35 -6.28 -29.48 58.31
CA LYS A 35 -7.01 -30.16 57.23
C LYS A 35 -7.35 -29.23 56.07
N LYS A 36 -7.62 -27.94 56.31
CA LYS A 36 -7.79 -26.93 55.24
C LYS A 36 -6.46 -26.66 54.52
N LYS A 37 -5.39 -26.33 55.24
CA LYS A 37 -4.04 -26.12 54.67
C LYS A 37 -3.59 -27.31 53.82
N ASN A 38 -3.68 -28.54 54.33
CA ASN A 38 -3.29 -29.74 53.57
C ASN A 38 -4.16 -29.98 52.33
N LYS A 39 -5.44 -29.55 52.31
CA LYS A 39 -6.29 -29.60 51.10
C LYS A 39 -5.91 -28.53 50.09
N GLU A 40 -5.63 -27.31 50.54
CA GLU A 40 -5.17 -26.20 49.68
C GLU A 40 -3.80 -26.49 49.06
N GLU A 41 -2.86 -27.03 49.84
CA GLU A 41 -1.52 -27.41 49.38
C GLU A 41 -1.56 -28.58 48.38
N LYS A 42 -2.37 -29.62 48.65
CA LYS A 42 -2.62 -30.69 47.66
C LYS A 42 -3.28 -30.15 46.39
N LYS A 43 -4.22 -29.20 46.48
CA LYS A 43 -4.84 -28.57 45.30
C LYS A 43 -3.82 -27.75 44.49
N LYS A 44 -2.95 -27.00 45.19
CA LYS A 44 -1.86 -26.21 44.60
C LYS A 44 -0.83 -27.09 43.86
N ASN A 45 -0.47 -28.24 44.44
CA ASN A 45 0.43 -29.20 43.79
C ASN A 45 -0.19 -29.80 42.52
N ARG A 46 -1.44 -30.28 42.57
CA ARG A 46 -2.12 -30.87 41.38
C ARG A 46 -2.22 -29.89 40.20
N PHE A 47 -2.42 -28.60 40.46
CA PHE A 47 -2.37 -27.56 39.42
C PHE A 47 -0.97 -27.42 38.81
N LEU A 48 0.08 -27.39 39.64
CA LEU A 48 1.46 -27.27 39.16
C LEU A 48 1.91 -28.52 38.40
N ASP A 49 1.39 -29.70 38.77
CA ASP A 49 1.58 -30.96 38.06
C ASP A 49 0.92 -30.93 36.67
N PHE A 50 -0.31 -30.40 36.54
CA PHE A 50 -0.97 -30.16 35.24
C PHE A 50 -0.14 -29.26 34.33
N LEU A 51 0.37 -28.12 34.81
CA LEU A 51 1.22 -27.25 34.00
C LEU A 51 2.56 -27.91 33.60
N ARG A 52 3.15 -28.73 34.48
CA ARG A 52 4.34 -29.53 34.15
C ARG A 52 4.03 -30.59 33.09
N ALA A 53 2.86 -31.23 33.13
CA ALA A 53 2.40 -32.16 32.09
C ALA A 53 2.20 -31.44 30.74
N ALA A 54 1.55 -30.28 30.74
CA ALA A 54 1.37 -29.45 29.53
C ALA A 54 2.71 -29.03 28.90
N ARG A 55 3.66 -28.54 29.71
CA ARG A 55 5.01 -28.13 29.26
C ARG A 55 5.84 -29.30 28.71
N SER A 56 5.73 -30.48 29.31
CA SER A 56 6.47 -31.68 28.89
C SER A 56 5.78 -32.47 27.77
N GLY A 57 4.64 -32.00 27.25
CA GLY A 57 3.89 -32.71 26.21
C GLY A 57 3.22 -34.01 26.69
N ASN A 58 3.17 -34.28 28.00
CA ASN A 58 2.58 -35.49 28.56
C ASN A 58 1.04 -35.39 28.57
N LEU A 59 0.46 -35.67 27.40
CA LEU A 59 -0.97 -35.51 27.12
C LEU A 59 -1.85 -36.35 28.05
N GLU A 60 -1.47 -37.61 28.31
CA GLU A 60 -2.23 -38.52 29.17
C GLU A 60 -2.40 -37.94 30.58
N LYS A 61 -1.30 -37.49 31.22
CA LYS A 61 -1.35 -36.87 32.55
C LYS A 61 -2.08 -35.54 32.54
N ALA A 62 -1.91 -34.72 31.50
CA ALA A 62 -2.63 -33.44 31.39
C ALA A 62 -4.15 -33.67 31.34
N LEU A 63 -4.62 -34.61 30.51
CA LEU A 63 -6.03 -34.99 30.44
C LEU A 63 -6.53 -35.69 31.71
N GLU A 64 -5.68 -36.49 32.37
CA GLU A 64 -6.01 -37.09 33.67
C GLU A 64 -6.23 -36.01 34.73
N HIS A 65 -5.40 -34.97 34.79
CA HIS A 65 -5.58 -33.83 35.69
C HIS A 65 -6.88 -33.05 35.41
N ILE A 66 -7.22 -32.83 34.14
CA ILE A 66 -8.49 -32.19 33.73
C ILE A 66 -9.70 -33.04 34.17
N LYS A 67 -9.71 -34.34 33.85
CA LYS A 67 -10.75 -35.30 34.30
C LYS A 67 -10.88 -35.34 35.83
N ASN A 68 -9.79 -35.13 36.55
CA ASN A 68 -9.72 -35.03 38.01
C ASN A 68 -10.21 -33.69 38.60
N GLY A 69 -10.81 -32.80 37.79
CA GLY A 69 -11.42 -31.54 38.21
C GLY A 69 -10.45 -30.37 38.36
N ILE A 70 -9.32 -30.37 37.65
CA ILE A 70 -8.49 -29.17 37.47
C ILE A 70 -9.16 -28.28 36.41
N ASP A 71 -9.31 -26.98 36.73
CA ASP A 71 -9.69 -25.97 35.76
C ASP A 71 -8.57 -25.83 34.72
N ILE A 72 -8.89 -26.16 33.46
CA ILE A 72 -7.98 -26.12 32.32
C ILE A 72 -7.37 -24.73 32.08
N ASN A 73 -8.07 -23.67 32.51
CA ASN A 73 -7.64 -22.28 32.39
C ASN A 73 -6.72 -21.81 33.53
N THR A 74 -6.41 -22.67 34.51
CA THR A 74 -5.53 -22.27 35.61
C THR A 74 -4.15 -21.88 35.09
N ALA A 75 -3.66 -20.72 35.53
CA ALA A 75 -2.39 -20.15 35.13
C ALA A 75 -1.43 -20.00 36.31
N ASN A 76 -0.11 -20.01 36.04
CA ASN A 76 0.90 -19.79 37.07
C ASN A 76 1.02 -18.31 37.48
N GLN A 77 1.96 -18.02 38.37
CA GLN A 77 2.20 -16.66 38.88
C GLN A 77 2.56 -15.61 37.81
N ASN A 78 2.96 -16.05 36.60
CA ASN A 78 3.28 -15.23 35.44
C ASN A 78 2.13 -15.19 34.40
N GLY A 79 0.96 -15.77 34.71
CA GLY A 79 -0.16 -15.86 33.78
C GLY A 79 -0.04 -16.94 32.70
N LEU A 80 0.97 -17.83 32.76
CA LEU A 80 1.10 -18.95 31.83
C LEU A 80 0.14 -20.08 32.20
N ASN A 81 -0.81 -20.38 31.32
CA ASN A 81 -1.66 -21.58 31.39
C ASN A 81 -1.05 -22.75 30.58
N GLY A 82 -1.77 -23.88 30.51
CA GLY A 82 -1.33 -25.05 29.75
C GLY A 82 -1.09 -24.76 28.27
N LEU A 83 -1.91 -23.89 27.64
CA LEU A 83 -1.80 -23.56 26.23
C LEU A 83 -0.52 -22.78 25.92
N HIS A 84 -0.14 -21.78 26.74
CA HIS A 84 1.13 -21.06 26.56
C HIS A 84 2.33 -22.02 26.61
N LEU A 85 2.35 -22.92 27.58
CA LEU A 85 3.45 -23.86 27.79
C LEU A 85 3.52 -24.90 26.66
N ALA A 86 2.39 -25.45 26.25
CA ALA A 86 2.33 -26.37 25.11
C ALA A 86 2.72 -25.70 23.79
N SER A 87 2.31 -24.43 23.59
CA SER A 87 2.61 -23.66 22.38
C SER A 87 4.06 -23.20 22.30
N LYS A 88 4.68 -22.85 23.44
CA LYS A 88 6.10 -22.47 23.51
C LYS A 88 7.05 -23.66 23.28
N GLU A 89 6.64 -24.86 23.65
CA GLU A 89 7.48 -26.07 23.57
C GLU A 89 7.10 -26.97 22.37
N GLY A 90 6.23 -26.49 21.47
CA GLY A 90 5.93 -27.13 20.17
C GLY A 90 4.96 -28.32 20.21
N HIS A 91 4.24 -28.55 21.31
CA HIS A 91 3.43 -29.77 21.51
C HIS A 91 2.08 -29.72 20.78
N VAL A 92 2.07 -29.85 19.44
CA VAL A 92 0.87 -29.74 18.57
C VAL A 92 -0.33 -30.54 19.08
N LYS A 93 -0.14 -31.82 19.46
CA LYS A 93 -1.23 -32.68 19.98
C LYS A 93 -1.80 -32.18 21.31
N MET A 94 -0.95 -31.62 22.18
CA MET A 94 -1.37 -31.01 23.45
C MET A 94 -2.17 -29.73 23.19
N VAL A 95 -1.70 -28.87 22.27
CA VAL A 95 -2.40 -27.64 21.87
C VAL A 95 -3.80 -27.95 21.35
N LEU A 96 -3.92 -28.93 20.45
CA LEU A 96 -5.19 -29.41 19.88
C LEU A 96 -6.16 -29.89 20.98
N GLU A 97 -5.71 -30.80 21.85
CA GLU A 97 -6.57 -31.36 22.89
C GLU A 97 -6.96 -30.34 23.97
N LEU A 98 -6.08 -29.41 24.34
CA LEU A 98 -6.42 -28.34 25.27
C LEU A 98 -7.50 -27.41 24.69
N LEU A 99 -7.45 -27.10 23.39
CA LEU A 99 -8.48 -26.32 22.70
C LEU A 99 -9.83 -27.06 22.63
N HIS A 100 -9.83 -28.35 22.29
CA HIS A 100 -11.04 -29.18 22.31
C HIS A 100 -11.67 -29.28 23.72
N ASN A 101 -10.86 -29.25 24.78
CA ASN A 101 -11.33 -29.26 26.17
C ASN A 101 -11.64 -27.86 26.72
N GLY A 102 -11.71 -26.82 25.88
CA GLY A 102 -12.21 -25.50 26.26
C GLY A 102 -11.22 -24.59 26.98
N ILE A 103 -9.90 -24.73 26.74
CA ILE A 103 -8.92 -23.73 27.17
C ILE A 103 -9.14 -22.41 26.40
N ILE A 104 -8.99 -21.28 27.07
CA ILE A 104 -9.12 -19.95 26.46
C ILE A 104 -7.88 -19.66 25.62
N LEU A 105 -8.09 -19.59 24.30
CA LEU A 105 -7.09 -19.27 23.28
C LEU A 105 -6.37 -17.95 23.55
N GLU A 106 -7.14 -16.86 23.65
CA GLU A 106 -6.63 -15.49 23.81
C GLU A 106 -6.39 -15.12 25.28
N THR A 107 -5.41 -15.79 25.88
CA THR A 107 -4.86 -15.43 27.20
C THR A 107 -3.51 -14.73 27.04
N THR A 108 -3.18 -13.83 27.98
CA THR A 108 -1.91 -13.09 27.99
C THR A 108 -1.17 -13.26 29.32
N THR A 109 0.16 -13.35 29.27
CA THR A 109 1.01 -13.35 30.46
C THR A 109 0.87 -12.06 31.27
N LYS A 110 0.97 -12.17 32.60
CA LYS A 110 0.83 -11.07 33.57
C LYS A 110 1.93 -11.15 34.61
N VAL A 111 2.49 -10.01 35.03
CA VAL A 111 3.43 -9.96 36.16
C VAL A 111 2.69 -9.71 37.47
N LYS A 112 2.98 -10.52 38.47
CA LYS A 112 2.77 -10.19 39.88
C LYS A 112 4.13 -9.81 40.48
N LEU A 113 4.27 -8.59 40.98
CA LEU A 113 5.50 -8.16 41.67
C LEU A 113 5.75 -9.07 42.88
N PRO A 114 6.95 -9.65 43.04
CA PRO A 114 7.26 -10.39 44.25
C PRO A 114 7.40 -9.42 45.42
N VAL A 115 6.60 -9.62 46.46
CA VAL A 115 6.88 -9.03 47.77
C VAL A 115 8.24 -9.56 48.22
N LYS A 116 9.14 -8.65 48.65
CA LYS A 116 10.51 -8.95 49.06
C LYS A 116 10.58 -10.22 49.93
N ASN A 117 11.34 -11.21 49.47
CA ASN A 117 12.14 -12.08 50.34
C ASN A 117 13.26 -12.75 49.52
N ASN A 118 14.45 -12.80 50.12
CA ASN A 118 15.71 -13.11 49.45
C ASN A 118 15.76 -14.52 48.86
N LEU A 119 15.86 -14.62 47.54
CA LEU A 119 16.33 -15.81 46.83
C LEU A 119 17.22 -15.36 45.67
N THR A 120 18.47 -15.80 45.68
CA THR A 120 19.44 -15.56 44.60
C THR A 120 19.13 -16.46 43.41
N TYR A 121 18.63 -15.88 42.32
CA TYR A 121 18.46 -16.55 41.04
C TYR A 121 19.44 -15.98 40.01
N THR A 122 20.04 -16.85 39.20
CA THR A 122 21.00 -16.48 38.16
C THR A 122 20.33 -15.76 36.99
N GLU A 123 20.98 -14.70 36.49
CA GLU A 123 20.36 -13.63 35.67
C GLU A 123 19.93 -14.02 34.24
N LYS A 124 19.84 -15.31 33.88
CA LYS A 124 19.58 -15.76 32.50
C LYS A 124 18.12 -16.06 32.15
N GLU A 125 17.18 -16.14 33.11
CA GLU A 125 15.79 -16.56 32.85
C GLU A 125 14.70 -15.58 33.30
N ILE A 126 14.99 -14.27 33.41
CA ILE A 126 13.97 -13.24 33.65
C ILE A 126 14.00 -12.18 32.55
N ILE A 127 13.65 -12.61 31.32
CA ILE A 127 12.99 -11.68 30.40
C ILE A 127 11.61 -11.40 31.01
N LEU A 128 11.26 -10.13 31.22
CA LEU A 128 10.02 -9.72 31.87
C LEU A 128 8.83 -9.83 30.88
N GLN A 129 8.51 -11.05 30.44
CA GLN A 129 7.60 -11.36 29.34
C GLN A 129 6.13 -11.05 29.67
N LYS A 130 5.65 -9.85 29.33
CA LYS A 130 4.28 -9.39 29.58
C LYS A 130 3.45 -9.28 28.30
N GLY A 131 2.17 -9.65 28.38
CA GLY A 131 1.25 -9.54 27.23
C GLY A 131 1.47 -10.61 26.16
N PHE A 132 2.28 -11.64 26.43
CA PHE A 132 2.59 -12.68 25.45
C PHE A 132 1.37 -13.61 25.33
N THR A 133 0.88 -13.85 24.12
CA THR A 133 -0.16 -14.85 23.83
C THR A 133 0.45 -16.21 23.47
N PRO A 134 -0.30 -17.32 23.49
CA PRO A 134 0.18 -18.60 22.98
C PRO A 134 0.63 -18.54 21.51
N LEU A 135 -0.04 -17.73 20.69
CA LEU A 135 0.32 -17.49 19.29
C LEU A 135 1.63 -16.72 19.16
N TYR A 136 1.87 -15.71 20.01
CA TYR A 136 3.15 -15.02 20.09
C TYR A 136 4.28 -15.97 20.48
N MET A 137 4.07 -16.84 21.47
CA MET A 137 5.08 -17.81 21.89
C MET A 137 5.39 -18.84 20.81
N ALA A 138 4.39 -19.43 20.18
CA ALA A 138 4.59 -20.35 19.06
C ALA A 138 5.33 -19.68 17.88
N ALA A 139 5.04 -18.40 17.63
CA ALA A 139 5.69 -17.63 16.59
C ALA A 139 7.15 -17.26 16.93
N GLN A 140 7.46 -16.98 18.20
CA GLN A 140 8.81 -16.69 18.68
C GLN A 140 9.73 -17.91 18.64
N GLU A 141 9.21 -19.11 18.94
CA GLU A 141 9.99 -20.35 19.04
C GLU A 141 9.94 -21.20 17.73
N ASN A 142 9.49 -20.62 16.61
CA ASN A 142 9.42 -21.24 15.28
C ASN A 142 8.52 -22.49 15.15
N HIS A 143 7.44 -22.58 15.93
CA HIS A 143 6.55 -23.75 15.92
C HIS A 143 5.43 -23.61 14.88
N LEU A 144 5.79 -23.74 13.59
CA LEU A 144 4.91 -23.52 12.43
C LEU A 144 3.52 -24.19 12.54
N GLU A 145 3.47 -25.50 12.84
CA GLU A 145 2.19 -26.22 12.94
C GLU A 145 1.35 -25.77 14.15
N VAL A 146 1.98 -25.35 15.25
CA VAL A 146 1.26 -24.73 16.38
C VAL A 146 0.69 -23.36 15.97
N VAL A 147 1.49 -22.51 15.32
CA VAL A 147 1.04 -21.21 14.80
C VAL A 147 -0.16 -21.39 13.87
N LYS A 148 -0.08 -22.36 12.95
CA LYS A 148 -1.16 -22.71 12.02
C LYS A 148 -2.42 -23.15 12.76
N PHE A 149 -2.30 -24.09 13.69
CA PHE A 149 -3.44 -24.62 14.43
C PHE A 149 -4.12 -23.54 15.30
N LEU A 150 -3.34 -22.67 15.94
CA LEU A 150 -3.87 -21.54 16.72
C LEU A 150 -4.63 -20.55 15.81
N LEU A 151 -4.09 -20.21 14.63
CA LEU A 151 -4.76 -19.34 13.65
C LEU A 151 -6.07 -19.97 13.12
N GLU A 152 -6.05 -21.26 12.79
CA GLU A 152 -7.22 -22.03 12.32
C GLU A 152 -8.34 -22.08 13.38
N ASN A 153 -8.00 -22.04 14.66
CA ASN A 153 -8.95 -21.96 15.78
C ASN A 153 -9.31 -20.51 16.21
N GLY A 154 -8.96 -19.49 15.41
CA GLY A 154 -9.36 -18.09 15.62
C GLY A 154 -8.29 -17.19 16.24
N GLY A 155 -7.02 -17.63 16.26
CA GLY A 155 -5.90 -16.94 16.90
C GLY A 155 -5.68 -15.50 16.40
N ASN A 156 -5.72 -14.53 17.30
CA ASN A 156 -5.63 -13.12 16.97
C ASN A 156 -4.17 -12.62 16.92
N GLN A 157 -3.56 -12.79 15.76
CA GLN A 157 -2.22 -12.26 15.44
C GLN A 157 -2.07 -10.72 15.50
N SER A 158 -3.13 -9.97 15.79
CA SER A 158 -3.09 -8.50 15.92
C SER A 158 -2.79 -8.04 17.35
N ILE A 159 -2.79 -8.94 18.34
CA ILE A 159 -2.52 -8.60 19.74
C ILE A 159 -1.02 -8.39 19.93
N PRO A 160 -0.58 -7.20 20.37
CA PRO A 160 0.81 -6.95 20.72
C PRO A 160 1.12 -7.33 22.18
N THR A 161 2.39 -7.52 22.50
CA THR A 161 2.91 -7.48 23.87
C THR A 161 2.80 -6.08 24.49
N GLU A 162 3.09 -5.91 25.79
CA GLU A 162 3.17 -4.56 26.38
C GLU A 162 4.20 -3.66 25.68
N ASP A 163 5.26 -4.25 25.11
CA ASP A 163 6.31 -3.55 24.36
C ASP A 163 5.93 -3.31 22.87
N GLY A 164 4.72 -3.68 22.45
CA GLY A 164 4.20 -3.43 21.10
C GLY A 164 4.45 -4.52 20.05
N PHE A 165 5.13 -5.62 20.39
CA PHE A 165 5.47 -6.67 19.43
C PHE A 165 4.29 -7.62 19.18
N THR A 166 3.87 -7.77 17.92
CA THR A 166 2.89 -8.79 17.49
C THR A 166 3.60 -10.13 17.19
N PRO A 167 2.86 -11.25 17.07
CA PRO A 167 3.41 -12.52 16.59
C PRO A 167 4.19 -12.41 15.27
N LEU A 168 3.75 -11.52 14.35
CA LEU A 168 4.47 -11.26 13.10
C LEU A 168 5.78 -10.48 13.34
N ALA A 169 5.77 -9.49 14.23
CA ALA A 169 6.97 -8.72 14.55
C ALA A 169 8.07 -9.58 15.18
N VAL A 170 7.71 -10.48 16.11
CA VAL A 170 8.69 -11.40 16.72
C VAL A 170 9.19 -12.45 15.73
N ALA A 171 8.31 -13.00 14.87
CA ALA A 171 8.74 -13.93 13.83
C ALA A 171 9.71 -13.28 12.82
N LEU A 172 9.48 -12.01 12.45
CA LEU A 172 10.40 -11.22 11.63
C LEU A 172 11.74 -10.95 12.34
N GLN A 173 11.70 -10.60 13.62
CA GLN A 173 12.89 -10.33 14.43
C GLN A 173 13.78 -11.56 14.59
N GLN A 174 13.20 -12.74 14.78
CA GLN A 174 13.92 -14.00 14.95
C GLN A 174 14.33 -14.66 13.61
N GLY A 175 13.83 -14.15 12.48
CA GLY A 175 14.12 -14.74 11.15
C GLY A 175 13.35 -16.03 10.85
N HIS A 176 12.17 -16.23 11.46
CA HIS A 176 11.38 -17.46 11.30
C HIS A 176 10.53 -17.41 10.03
N GLU A 177 11.20 -17.57 8.88
CA GLU A 177 10.67 -17.34 7.53
C GLU A 177 9.29 -17.99 7.28
N ASN A 178 9.13 -19.28 7.57
CA ASN A 178 7.85 -19.98 7.34
C ASN A 178 6.72 -19.48 8.24
N VAL A 179 7.02 -19.08 9.49
CA VAL A 179 6.05 -18.49 10.41
C VAL A 179 5.64 -17.09 9.93
N VAL A 180 6.59 -16.29 9.44
CA VAL A 180 6.32 -14.99 8.81
C VAL A 180 5.38 -15.16 7.61
N ALA A 181 5.70 -16.08 6.68
CA ALA A 181 4.85 -16.37 5.53
C ALA A 181 3.42 -16.74 5.95
N LEU A 182 3.28 -17.66 6.90
CA LEU A 182 2.00 -18.14 7.41
C LEU A 182 1.17 -17.01 8.04
N LEU A 183 1.78 -16.20 8.91
CA LEU A 183 1.08 -15.09 9.57
C LEU A 183 0.60 -14.04 8.56
N ILE A 184 1.46 -13.60 7.63
CA ILE A 184 1.06 -12.61 6.61
C ILE A 184 -0.05 -13.19 5.70
N ASN A 185 0.06 -14.45 5.28
CA ASN A 185 -0.98 -15.11 4.49
C ASN A 185 -2.31 -15.20 5.27
N TYR A 186 -2.28 -15.53 6.56
CA TYR A 186 -3.49 -15.58 7.38
C TYR A 186 -4.07 -14.18 7.64
N GLY A 187 -3.23 -13.16 7.79
CA GLY A 187 -3.64 -11.76 8.03
C GLY A 187 -4.30 -11.09 6.82
N THR A 188 -4.12 -11.66 5.62
CA THR A 188 -4.76 -11.21 4.38
C THR A 188 -6.01 -12.01 4.01
N LYS A 189 -6.31 -13.14 4.67
CA LYS A 189 -7.58 -13.87 4.48
C LYS A 189 -8.79 -12.98 4.83
N GLY A 190 -9.74 -12.88 3.91
CA GLY A 190 -11.04 -12.20 4.09
C GLY A 190 -11.03 -10.67 4.10
N LYS A 191 -9.92 -10.00 4.46
CA LYS A 191 -9.84 -8.53 4.46
C LYS A 191 -9.44 -7.99 3.07
N VAL A 192 -10.08 -6.91 2.65
CA VAL A 192 -9.78 -6.23 1.38
C VAL A 192 -8.45 -5.48 1.50
N ARG A 193 -7.34 -6.20 1.31
CA ARG A 193 -5.99 -5.66 1.33
C ARG A 193 -5.15 -6.36 0.26
N LEU A 194 -4.12 -5.67 -0.25
CA LEU A 194 -3.17 -6.24 -1.21
C LEU A 194 -2.60 -7.57 -0.66
N PRO A 195 -2.49 -8.64 -1.48
CA PRO A 195 -1.88 -9.89 -1.05
C PRO A 195 -0.47 -9.69 -0.49
N ALA A 196 -0.01 -10.65 0.32
CA ALA A 196 1.27 -10.62 1.03
C ALA A 196 2.44 -10.13 0.15
N LEU A 197 2.59 -10.71 -1.04
CA LEU A 197 3.68 -10.43 -1.96
C LEU A 197 3.58 -9.02 -2.58
N HIS A 198 2.38 -8.47 -2.78
CA HIS A 198 2.19 -7.07 -3.20
C HIS A 198 2.54 -6.07 -2.09
N ILE A 199 2.34 -6.42 -0.82
CA ILE A 199 2.78 -5.59 0.32
C ILE A 199 4.31 -5.57 0.37
N ALA A 200 4.95 -6.73 0.25
CA ALA A 200 6.41 -6.83 0.15
C ALA A 200 6.95 -6.02 -1.05
N ALA A 201 6.32 -6.17 -2.24
CA ALA A 201 6.66 -5.42 -3.44
C ALA A 201 6.43 -3.91 -3.34
N ARG A 202 5.49 -3.45 -2.49
CA ARG A 202 5.27 -2.02 -2.19
C ARG A 202 6.31 -1.44 -1.24
N ASN A 203 6.90 -2.25 -0.37
CA ASN A 203 7.83 -1.81 0.68
C ASN A 203 9.31 -2.13 0.35
N ASP A 204 9.61 -2.62 -0.85
CA ASP A 204 10.90 -3.19 -1.26
C ASP A 204 11.44 -4.32 -0.34
N ASP A 205 10.53 -5.01 0.36
CA ASP A 205 10.88 -6.06 1.32
C ASP A 205 11.22 -7.36 0.59
N THR A 206 12.47 -7.41 0.09
CA THR A 206 13.03 -8.56 -0.60
C THR A 206 13.10 -9.82 0.26
N ARG A 207 13.28 -9.72 1.59
CA ARG A 207 13.31 -10.88 2.48
C ARG A 207 11.92 -11.52 2.54
N THR A 208 10.90 -10.75 2.89
CA THR A 208 9.51 -11.25 2.95
C THR A 208 9.06 -11.74 1.56
N ALA A 209 9.40 -11.02 0.49
CA ALA A 209 9.09 -11.48 -0.87
C ALA A 209 9.76 -12.81 -1.23
N ALA A 210 11.05 -12.99 -0.89
CA ALA A 210 11.80 -14.22 -1.20
C ALA A 210 11.21 -15.44 -0.48
N VAL A 211 10.79 -15.24 0.77
CA VAL A 211 10.17 -16.23 1.68
C VAL A 211 8.76 -16.62 1.23
N LEU A 212 7.94 -15.64 0.85
CA LEU A 212 6.63 -15.89 0.25
C LEU A 212 6.78 -16.71 -1.05
N LEU A 213 7.75 -16.34 -1.89
CA LEU A 213 8.07 -17.02 -3.15
C LEU A 213 8.78 -18.38 -3.00
N GLN A 214 9.16 -18.79 -1.79
CA GLN A 214 9.57 -20.17 -1.50
C GLN A 214 8.38 -21.06 -1.14
N ASN A 215 7.35 -20.48 -0.52
CA ASN A 215 6.16 -21.20 -0.05
C ASN A 215 5.07 -21.30 -1.13
N ASP A 216 4.86 -20.24 -1.90
CA ASP A 216 4.06 -20.22 -3.13
C ASP A 216 4.94 -19.65 -4.25
N PRO A 217 5.41 -20.48 -5.20
CA PRO A 217 6.39 -20.04 -6.20
C PRO A 217 5.79 -19.14 -7.30
N ASN A 218 4.49 -18.81 -7.27
CA ASN A 218 3.86 -17.96 -8.28
C ASN A 218 4.15 -16.46 -8.02
N PRO A 219 4.96 -15.77 -8.85
CA PRO A 219 5.24 -14.35 -8.69
C PRO A 219 4.16 -13.44 -9.26
N ASP A 220 3.24 -13.96 -10.09
CA ASP A 220 2.21 -13.20 -10.81
C ASP A 220 0.83 -13.29 -10.13
N VAL A 221 0.81 -13.51 -8.81
CA VAL A 221 -0.43 -13.41 -8.01
C VAL A 221 -1.13 -12.07 -8.22
N LEU A 222 -2.46 -12.07 -8.31
CA LEU A 222 -3.22 -10.88 -8.70
C LEU A 222 -3.80 -10.13 -7.50
N SER A 223 -3.70 -8.81 -7.54
CA SER A 223 -4.52 -7.94 -6.68
C SER A 223 -5.98 -7.97 -7.13
N LYS A 224 -6.90 -7.43 -6.33
CA LYS A 224 -8.31 -7.29 -6.73
C LYS A 224 -8.54 -6.47 -8.01
N THR A 225 -7.59 -5.60 -8.37
CA THR A 225 -7.61 -4.79 -9.59
C THR A 225 -6.84 -5.44 -10.75
N GLY A 226 -6.33 -6.67 -10.58
CA GLY A 226 -5.66 -7.45 -11.63
C GLY A 226 -4.17 -7.13 -11.82
N PHE A 227 -3.54 -6.37 -10.93
CA PHE A 227 -2.11 -6.06 -10.99
C PHE A 227 -1.27 -7.12 -10.26
N THR A 228 -0.12 -7.49 -10.83
CA THR A 228 0.89 -8.37 -10.19
C THR A 228 1.79 -7.58 -9.22
N PRO A 229 2.55 -8.23 -8.32
CA PRO A 229 3.57 -7.57 -7.50
C PRO A 229 4.58 -6.77 -8.31
N LEU A 230 4.94 -7.21 -9.52
CA LEU A 230 5.88 -6.48 -10.40
C LEU A 230 5.32 -5.11 -10.85
N HIS A 231 4.01 -5.01 -11.08
CA HIS A 231 3.37 -3.71 -11.34
C HIS A 231 3.42 -2.79 -10.13
N ILE A 232 3.28 -3.34 -8.91
CA ILE A 232 3.40 -2.57 -7.67
C ILE A 232 4.84 -2.12 -7.46
N ALA A 233 5.83 -3.00 -7.68
CA ALA A 233 7.24 -2.65 -7.60
C ALA A 233 7.61 -1.54 -8.61
N ALA A 234 7.14 -1.62 -9.86
CA ALA A 234 7.32 -0.58 -10.87
C ALA A 234 6.62 0.75 -10.49
N HIS A 235 5.45 0.70 -9.83
CA HIS A 235 4.72 1.89 -9.39
C HIS A 235 5.40 2.61 -8.21
N TYR A 236 5.93 1.85 -7.25
CA TYR A 236 6.60 2.37 -6.05
C TYR A 236 8.12 2.48 -6.22
N GLU A 237 8.65 2.21 -7.42
CA GLU A 237 10.06 2.42 -7.79
C GLU A 237 11.04 1.46 -7.08
N ASN A 238 10.52 0.36 -6.55
CA ASN A 238 11.22 -0.63 -5.73
C ASN A 238 11.99 -1.62 -6.62
N LEU A 239 13.24 -1.29 -6.92
CA LEU A 239 14.07 -2.04 -7.86
C LEU A 239 14.48 -3.42 -7.34
N ASN A 240 14.80 -3.55 -6.05
CA ASN A 240 15.36 -4.80 -5.51
C ASN A 240 14.33 -5.92 -5.51
N VAL A 241 13.09 -5.62 -5.11
CA VAL A 241 11.98 -6.58 -5.16
C VAL A 241 11.50 -6.85 -6.59
N ALA A 242 11.54 -5.87 -7.51
CA ALA A 242 11.29 -6.12 -8.93
C ALA A 242 12.31 -7.09 -9.53
N GLN A 243 13.60 -6.87 -9.25
CA GLN A 243 14.71 -7.74 -9.65
C GLN A 243 14.55 -9.17 -9.09
N LEU A 244 14.13 -9.31 -7.84
CA LEU A 244 13.80 -10.61 -7.23
C LEU A 244 12.61 -11.30 -7.92
N LEU A 245 11.51 -10.58 -8.14
CA LEU A 245 10.31 -11.09 -8.81
C LEU A 245 10.63 -11.62 -10.22
N LEU A 246 11.37 -10.83 -11.01
CA LEU A 246 11.82 -11.22 -12.35
C LEU A 246 12.75 -12.46 -12.31
N ASN A 247 13.66 -12.54 -11.34
CA ASN A 247 14.51 -13.73 -11.14
C ASN A 247 13.74 -14.98 -10.70
N ARG A 248 12.52 -14.81 -10.15
CA ARG A 248 11.59 -15.88 -9.78
C ARG A 248 10.53 -16.14 -10.85
N GLY A 249 10.72 -15.62 -12.07
CA GLY A 249 9.88 -15.92 -13.23
C GLY A 249 8.66 -15.01 -13.41
N ALA A 250 8.61 -13.83 -12.79
CA ALA A 250 7.53 -12.87 -13.02
C ALA A 250 7.44 -12.49 -14.49
N ASN A 251 6.24 -12.59 -15.07
CA ASN A 251 6.02 -12.19 -16.45
C ASN A 251 6.15 -10.67 -16.60
N VAL A 252 7.29 -10.26 -17.15
CA VAL A 252 7.63 -8.85 -17.45
C VAL A 252 6.57 -8.14 -18.32
N ASN A 253 5.84 -8.91 -19.12
CA ASN A 253 4.80 -8.48 -20.05
C ASN A 253 3.37 -8.76 -19.54
N PHE A 254 3.19 -9.08 -18.26
CA PHE A 254 1.86 -9.34 -17.73
C PHE A 254 0.93 -8.13 -17.94
N THR A 255 -0.25 -8.36 -18.50
CA THR A 255 -1.28 -7.33 -18.71
C THR A 255 -2.55 -7.61 -17.88
N PRO A 256 -3.00 -6.68 -17.03
CA PRO A 256 -4.36 -6.70 -16.50
C PRO A 256 -5.41 -6.46 -17.61
N LYS A 257 -6.70 -6.50 -17.26
CA LYS A 257 -7.83 -6.23 -18.18
C LYS A 257 -7.79 -4.88 -18.94
N ASN A 258 -6.91 -3.95 -18.54
CA ASN A 258 -6.71 -2.65 -19.18
C ASN A 258 -5.45 -2.57 -20.07
N GLY A 259 -4.67 -3.66 -20.19
CA GLY A 259 -3.45 -3.72 -21.01
C GLY A 259 -2.23 -2.97 -20.45
N ILE A 260 -2.29 -2.46 -19.21
CA ILE A 260 -1.17 -1.71 -18.62
C ILE A 260 -0.10 -2.68 -18.11
N THR A 261 1.03 -2.80 -18.81
CA THR A 261 2.22 -3.58 -18.37
C THR A 261 3.05 -2.82 -17.31
N PRO A 262 4.00 -3.49 -16.61
CA PRO A 262 4.95 -2.81 -15.72
C PRO A 262 5.78 -1.73 -16.43
N LEU A 263 6.11 -1.91 -17.72
CA LEU A 263 6.87 -0.94 -18.52
C LEU A 263 6.09 0.37 -18.72
N HIS A 264 4.77 0.31 -18.93
CA HIS A 264 3.93 1.52 -18.95
C HIS A 264 4.00 2.30 -17.63
N ILE A 265 3.96 1.58 -16.51
CA ILE A 265 4.00 2.18 -15.17
C ILE A 265 5.36 2.84 -14.95
N ALA A 266 6.47 2.13 -15.19
CA ALA A 266 7.83 2.67 -15.06
C ALA A 266 8.04 3.91 -15.94
N SER A 267 7.59 3.85 -17.21
CA SER A 267 7.67 4.96 -18.16
C SER A 267 6.81 6.16 -17.77
N ARG A 268 5.64 5.94 -17.16
CA ARG A 268 4.80 7.02 -16.59
C ARG A 268 5.44 7.65 -15.35
N ARG A 269 6.10 6.84 -14.50
CA ARG A 269 6.70 7.27 -13.22
C ARG A 269 8.01 8.04 -13.39
N GLY A 270 8.72 7.90 -14.52
CA GLY A 270 10.04 8.51 -14.71
C GLY A 270 11.20 7.66 -14.20
N ASN A 271 10.96 6.40 -13.81
CA ASN A 271 12.00 5.53 -13.28
C ASN A 271 12.83 4.89 -14.41
N VAL A 272 13.89 5.61 -14.81
CA VAL A 272 14.87 5.20 -15.82
C VAL A 272 15.48 3.83 -15.53
N ILE A 273 15.79 3.51 -14.26
CA ILE A 273 16.47 2.26 -13.90
C ILE A 273 15.49 1.07 -14.02
N MET A 274 14.24 1.24 -13.58
CA MET A 274 13.18 0.26 -13.75
C MET A 274 12.85 0.03 -15.23
N VAL A 275 12.80 1.10 -16.06
CA VAL A 275 12.62 0.94 -17.52
C VAL A 275 13.72 0.08 -18.12
N ARG A 276 14.99 0.35 -17.81
CA ARG A 276 16.12 -0.46 -18.28
C ARG A 276 16.00 -1.91 -17.81
N LEU A 277 15.80 -2.15 -16.52
CA LEU A 277 15.60 -3.49 -15.95
C LEU A 277 14.48 -4.28 -16.66
N LEU A 278 13.37 -3.63 -16.99
CA LEU A 278 12.26 -4.29 -17.68
C LEU A 278 12.62 -4.61 -19.14
N LEU A 279 13.25 -3.68 -19.87
CA LEU A 279 13.71 -3.90 -21.24
C LEU A 279 14.78 -5.00 -21.33
N ASP A 280 15.76 -5.00 -20.42
CA ASP A 280 16.80 -6.03 -20.28
C ASP A 280 16.23 -7.43 -19.99
N ARG A 281 14.95 -7.51 -19.57
CA ARG A 281 14.21 -8.76 -19.31
C ARG A 281 13.17 -9.08 -20.38
N GLY A 282 13.20 -8.40 -21.53
CA GLY A 282 12.31 -8.65 -22.66
C GLY A 282 10.93 -8.01 -22.52
N ALA A 283 10.81 -6.88 -21.83
CA ALA A 283 9.58 -6.09 -21.87
C ALA A 283 9.29 -5.63 -23.31
N GLN A 284 8.06 -5.86 -23.76
CA GLN A 284 7.60 -5.50 -25.09
C GLN A 284 7.51 -3.96 -25.20
N ILE A 285 8.39 -3.41 -26.03
CA ILE A 285 8.60 -1.97 -26.21
C ILE A 285 7.36 -1.21 -26.71
N ASP A 286 6.53 -1.89 -27.51
CA ASP A 286 5.36 -1.36 -28.22
C ASP A 286 4.02 -1.88 -27.66
N ALA A 287 4.04 -2.54 -26.48
CA ALA A 287 2.84 -3.05 -25.83
C ALA A 287 1.77 -1.96 -25.74
N LYS A 288 0.51 -2.31 -26.00
CA LYS A 288 -0.63 -1.37 -26.03
C LYS A 288 -1.60 -1.58 -24.86
N THR A 289 -2.02 -0.48 -24.23
CA THR A 289 -3.19 -0.49 -23.33
C THR A 289 -4.49 -0.64 -24.12
N LYS A 290 -5.62 -0.76 -23.41
CA LYS A 290 -6.97 -0.76 -24.02
C LYS A 290 -7.27 0.50 -24.85
N ASP A 291 -6.62 1.62 -24.55
CA ASP A 291 -6.74 2.89 -25.28
C ASP A 291 -5.61 3.08 -26.32
N GLU A 292 -4.86 2.02 -26.59
CA GLU A 292 -3.70 1.93 -27.49
C GLU A 292 -2.52 2.85 -27.14
N LEU A 293 -2.46 3.31 -25.87
CA LEU A 293 -1.25 3.94 -25.34
C LEU A 293 -0.11 2.93 -25.31
N THR A 294 1.09 3.36 -25.68
CA THR A 294 2.34 2.60 -25.53
C THR A 294 3.20 3.21 -24.39
N PRO A 295 4.27 2.55 -23.91
CA PRO A 295 5.16 3.13 -22.92
C PRO A 295 5.76 4.48 -23.34
N LEU A 296 5.99 4.69 -24.63
CA LEU A 296 6.48 5.95 -25.20
C LEU A 296 5.45 7.10 -25.05
N HIS A 297 4.16 6.82 -25.24
CA HIS A 297 3.10 7.79 -24.94
C HIS A 297 3.09 8.15 -23.44
N CYS A 298 3.28 7.16 -22.56
CA CYS A 298 3.35 7.40 -21.11
C CYS A 298 4.55 8.28 -20.72
N ALA A 299 5.73 8.03 -21.29
CA ALA A 299 6.91 8.87 -21.06
C ALA A 299 6.70 10.31 -21.58
N ALA A 300 6.19 10.45 -22.80
CA ALA A 300 5.93 11.73 -23.44
C ALA A 300 4.90 12.58 -22.69
N ARG A 301 3.77 12.00 -22.25
CA ARG A 301 2.71 12.69 -21.50
C ARG A 301 3.14 13.16 -20.10
N ASN A 302 4.21 12.63 -19.54
CA ASN A 302 4.65 12.91 -18.16
C ASN A 302 6.05 13.54 -18.08
N GLY A 303 6.64 13.95 -19.22
CA GLY A 303 7.84 14.79 -19.25
C GLY A 303 9.18 14.04 -19.20
N HIS A 304 9.18 12.72 -19.39
CA HIS A 304 10.35 11.87 -19.10
C HIS A 304 11.31 11.74 -20.30
N VAL A 305 12.00 12.83 -20.65
CA VAL A 305 12.92 12.91 -21.80
C VAL A 305 13.92 11.75 -21.88
N ARG A 306 14.58 11.40 -20.77
CA ARG A 306 15.56 10.30 -20.74
C ARG A 306 14.92 8.92 -20.97
N ILE A 307 13.64 8.75 -20.66
CA ILE A 307 12.90 7.51 -20.99
C ILE A 307 12.49 7.51 -22.46
N ILE A 308 12.09 8.65 -23.03
CA ILE A 308 11.83 8.78 -24.48
C ILE A 308 13.05 8.33 -25.29
N GLU A 309 14.22 8.88 -24.96
CA GLU A 309 15.51 8.51 -25.58
C GLU A 309 15.76 6.99 -25.50
N ILE A 310 15.69 6.41 -24.28
CA ILE A 310 15.89 4.97 -24.07
C ILE A 310 14.90 4.13 -24.88
N LEU A 311 13.61 4.49 -24.89
CA LEU A 311 12.60 3.73 -25.61
C LEU A 311 12.84 3.80 -27.13
N LEU A 312 13.21 4.97 -27.66
CA LEU A 312 13.49 5.16 -29.08
C LEU A 312 14.78 4.45 -29.52
N ASP A 313 15.83 4.47 -28.70
CA ASP A 313 17.06 3.67 -28.93
C ASP A 313 16.78 2.16 -29.00
N HIS A 314 15.75 1.69 -28.28
CA HIS A 314 15.28 0.30 -28.33
C HIS A 314 14.20 0.05 -29.40
N GLY A 315 14.01 0.98 -30.35
CA GLY A 315 13.11 0.82 -31.49
C GLY A 315 11.63 1.05 -31.20
N ALA A 316 11.28 1.80 -30.14
CA ALA A 316 9.88 2.16 -29.90
C ALA A 316 9.28 2.91 -31.09
N PRO A 317 8.07 2.54 -31.57
CA PRO A 317 7.44 3.19 -32.72
C PRO A 317 7.07 4.65 -32.41
N ILE A 318 7.85 5.60 -32.94
CA ILE A 318 7.70 7.03 -32.64
C ILE A 318 6.38 7.64 -33.11
N GLN A 319 5.83 7.13 -34.22
CA GLN A 319 4.53 7.51 -34.78
C GLN A 319 3.37 6.60 -34.35
N ALA A 320 3.54 5.79 -33.28
CA ALA A 320 2.46 4.98 -32.74
C ALA A 320 1.25 5.86 -32.38
N LYS A 321 0.05 5.30 -32.55
CA LYS A 321 -1.23 5.99 -32.37
C LYS A 321 -2.02 5.36 -31.24
N THR A 322 -2.62 6.21 -30.39
CA THR A 322 -3.72 5.80 -29.50
C THR A 322 -5.00 5.55 -30.30
N LYS A 323 -6.04 5.07 -29.61
CA LYS A 323 -7.38 4.86 -30.18
C LYS A 323 -7.98 6.10 -30.86
N ASN A 324 -7.59 7.31 -30.45
CA ASN A 324 -8.06 8.58 -31.02
C ASN A 324 -7.04 9.19 -32.01
N GLY A 325 -5.99 8.45 -32.39
CA GLY A 325 -4.95 8.92 -33.32
C GLY A 325 -3.90 9.86 -32.71
N LEU A 326 -3.90 10.07 -31.39
CA LEU A 326 -2.84 10.86 -30.75
C LEU A 326 -1.53 10.06 -30.76
N SER A 327 -0.42 10.72 -31.09
CA SER A 327 0.93 10.14 -31.05
C SER A 327 1.75 10.71 -29.87
N PRO A 328 2.97 10.20 -29.60
CA PRO A 328 3.83 10.71 -28.53
C PRO A 328 4.08 12.22 -28.58
N ILE A 329 4.19 12.85 -29.76
CA ILE A 329 4.39 14.30 -29.87
C ILE A 329 3.13 15.08 -29.45
N HIS A 330 1.92 14.56 -29.72
CA HIS A 330 0.67 15.12 -29.18
C HIS A 330 0.61 14.99 -27.65
N MET A 331 1.06 13.85 -27.10
CA MET A 331 1.11 13.62 -25.66
C MET A 331 2.06 14.59 -24.94
N ALA A 332 3.24 14.84 -25.52
CA ALA A 332 4.19 15.83 -25.02
C ALA A 332 3.65 17.26 -25.12
N ALA A 333 2.94 17.59 -26.21
CA ALA A 333 2.27 18.88 -26.37
C ALA A 333 1.16 19.09 -25.32
N GLN A 334 0.32 18.06 -25.07
CA GLN A 334 -0.74 18.10 -24.06
C GLN A 334 -0.21 18.36 -22.63
N GLY A 335 0.99 17.86 -22.31
CA GLY A 335 1.63 18.02 -21.00
C GLY A 335 2.51 19.27 -20.80
N ASP A 336 2.56 20.21 -21.76
CA ASP A 336 3.54 21.34 -21.80
C ASP A 336 5.02 20.88 -21.72
N HIS A 337 5.33 19.65 -22.16
CA HIS A 337 6.65 19.04 -22.04
C HIS A 337 7.56 19.41 -23.24
N MET A 338 7.98 20.67 -23.30
CA MET A 338 8.75 21.23 -24.42
C MET A 338 10.01 20.43 -24.77
N ASP A 339 10.74 19.92 -23.79
CA ASP A 339 11.97 19.16 -24.04
C ASP A 339 11.68 17.75 -24.57
N CYS A 340 10.53 17.15 -24.23
CA CYS A 340 10.05 15.93 -24.87
C CYS A 340 9.71 16.17 -26.35
N VAL A 341 9.07 17.30 -26.69
CA VAL A 341 8.82 17.66 -28.10
C VAL A 341 10.15 17.86 -28.85
N LYS A 342 11.12 18.57 -28.27
CA LYS A 342 12.45 18.72 -28.88
C LYS A 342 13.13 17.36 -29.11
N GLN A 343 13.06 16.45 -28.12
CA GLN A 343 13.65 15.12 -28.23
C GLN A 343 12.98 14.27 -29.31
N LEU A 344 11.64 14.25 -29.36
CA LEU A 344 10.88 13.53 -30.39
C LEU A 344 11.20 14.04 -31.80
N LEU A 345 11.32 15.37 -31.98
CA LEU A 345 11.74 15.97 -33.24
C LEU A 345 13.18 15.60 -33.64
N GLN A 346 14.10 15.42 -32.68
CA GLN A 346 15.46 14.93 -32.97
C GLN A 346 15.47 13.48 -33.49
N TYR A 347 14.51 12.65 -33.06
CA TYR A 347 14.27 11.31 -33.59
C TYR A 347 13.30 11.30 -34.79
N ASN A 348 13.10 12.45 -35.46
CA ASN A 348 12.29 12.63 -36.66
C ASN A 348 10.78 12.36 -36.50
N ALA A 349 10.19 12.64 -35.33
CA ALA A 349 8.74 12.72 -35.21
C ALA A 349 8.17 13.84 -36.13
N GLU A 350 7.02 13.61 -36.76
CA GLU A 350 6.39 14.62 -37.62
C GLU A 350 5.74 15.72 -36.76
N ILE A 351 6.12 16.98 -37.01
CA ILE A 351 5.65 18.13 -36.20
C ILE A 351 4.16 18.46 -36.42
N ASP A 352 3.66 18.22 -37.63
CA ASP A 352 2.25 18.34 -38.02
C ASP A 352 1.58 16.97 -38.16
N ASP A 353 2.05 15.95 -37.43
CA ASP A 353 1.36 14.66 -37.33
C ASP A 353 -0.11 14.87 -36.91
N ILE A 354 -1.03 13.98 -37.33
CA ILE A 354 -2.48 14.18 -37.16
C ILE A 354 -3.18 13.09 -36.34
N THR A 355 -4.20 13.49 -35.59
CA THR A 355 -5.22 12.60 -35.00
C THR A 355 -6.25 12.12 -36.03
N LEU A 356 -7.19 11.27 -35.61
CA LEU A 356 -8.32 10.86 -36.45
C LEU A 356 -9.19 12.07 -36.88
N ASP A 357 -9.36 13.06 -36.00
CA ASP A 357 -10.03 14.35 -36.27
C ASP A 357 -9.11 15.39 -36.95
N HIS A 358 -7.97 14.96 -37.49
CA HIS A 358 -6.93 15.78 -38.13
C HIS A 358 -6.35 16.91 -37.24
N LEU A 359 -6.41 16.76 -35.92
CA LEU A 359 -5.77 17.69 -34.98
C LEU A 359 -4.26 17.46 -35.01
N THR A 360 -3.48 18.54 -35.03
CA THR A 360 -2.01 18.51 -34.89
C THR A 360 -1.57 18.81 -33.46
N PRO A 361 -0.29 18.60 -33.07
CA PRO A 361 0.21 19.00 -31.75
C PRO A 361 -0.02 20.48 -31.42
N LEU A 362 -0.06 21.36 -32.44
CA LEU A 362 -0.36 22.78 -32.27
C LEU A 362 -1.84 23.03 -31.94
N HIS A 363 -2.78 22.24 -32.46
CA HIS A 363 -4.19 22.28 -32.02
C HIS A 363 -4.30 21.86 -30.55
N VAL A 364 -3.59 20.81 -30.13
CA VAL A 364 -3.58 20.33 -28.74
C VAL A 364 -2.99 21.38 -27.79
N ALA A 365 -1.88 22.02 -28.16
CA ALA A 365 -1.30 23.12 -27.38
C ALA A 365 -2.26 24.33 -27.28
N ALA A 366 -2.99 24.63 -28.36
CA ALA A 366 -3.98 25.71 -28.40
C ALA A 366 -5.23 25.43 -27.55
N HIS A 367 -5.72 24.19 -27.55
CA HIS A 367 -6.80 23.73 -26.67
C HIS A 367 -6.40 23.87 -25.19
N CYS A 368 -5.22 23.38 -24.82
CA CYS A 368 -4.74 23.40 -23.43
C CYS A 368 -4.24 24.77 -22.93
N GLY A 369 -4.20 25.80 -23.78
CA GLY A 369 -3.71 27.14 -23.41
C GLY A 369 -2.18 27.25 -23.25
N HIS A 370 -1.42 26.26 -23.71
CA HIS A 370 0.02 26.15 -23.48
C HIS A 370 0.82 27.09 -24.41
N HIS A 371 0.82 28.39 -24.12
CA HIS A 371 1.52 29.42 -24.91
C HIS A 371 2.98 29.07 -25.22
N ARG A 372 3.74 28.56 -24.23
CA ARG A 372 5.16 28.22 -24.44
C ARG A 372 5.33 27.01 -25.36
N MET A 373 4.53 25.96 -25.19
CA MET A 373 4.49 24.83 -26.11
C MET A 373 4.13 25.26 -27.53
N ALA A 374 3.04 26.03 -27.69
CA ALA A 374 2.62 26.55 -28.99
C ALA A 374 3.74 27.35 -29.66
N LYS A 375 4.48 28.16 -28.90
CA LYS A 375 5.64 28.91 -29.40
C LYS A 375 6.77 27.98 -29.86
N VAL A 376 7.11 26.95 -29.08
CA VAL A 376 8.14 25.97 -29.46
C VAL A 376 7.76 25.21 -30.73
N LEU A 377 6.48 24.83 -30.88
CA LEU A 377 5.99 24.17 -32.09
C LEU A 377 6.09 25.09 -33.32
N LEU A 378 5.64 26.35 -33.20
CA LEU A 378 5.74 27.35 -34.27
C LEU A 378 7.19 27.67 -34.64
N ASP A 379 8.06 27.88 -33.65
CA ASP A 379 9.50 28.11 -33.84
C ASP A 379 10.23 26.88 -34.43
N LYS A 380 9.61 25.70 -34.39
CA LYS A 380 10.07 24.46 -35.04
C LYS A 380 9.38 24.16 -36.38
N GLY A 381 8.51 25.05 -36.87
CA GLY A 381 7.91 24.95 -38.20
C GLY A 381 6.52 24.32 -38.26
N ALA A 382 5.83 24.13 -37.12
CA ALA A 382 4.43 23.71 -37.12
C ALA A 382 3.56 24.71 -37.89
N LYS A 383 2.65 24.23 -38.73
CA LYS A 383 1.84 25.09 -39.60
C LYS A 383 0.71 25.77 -38.80
N PRO A 384 0.69 27.11 -38.66
CA PRO A 384 -0.31 27.81 -37.84
C PRO A 384 -1.74 27.72 -38.41
N ASN A 385 -1.88 27.36 -39.69
CA ASN A 385 -3.14 27.30 -40.43
C ASN A 385 -3.55 25.87 -40.83
N SER A 386 -2.94 24.83 -40.24
CA SER A 386 -3.42 23.45 -40.39
C SER A 386 -4.89 23.36 -39.99
N ARG A 387 -5.65 22.53 -40.70
CA ARG A 387 -7.11 22.38 -40.51
C ARG A 387 -7.43 20.99 -39.97
N ALA A 388 -8.17 20.97 -38.86
CA ALA A 388 -8.85 19.79 -38.36
C ALA A 388 -9.94 19.30 -39.34
N LEU A 389 -10.51 18.12 -39.09
CA LEU A 389 -11.50 17.47 -39.97
C LEU A 389 -12.77 18.32 -40.16
N ASN A 390 -13.19 19.03 -39.11
CA ASN A 390 -14.28 20.02 -39.12
C ASN A 390 -13.89 21.38 -39.73
N GLY A 391 -12.64 21.54 -40.19
CA GLY A 391 -12.13 22.78 -40.77
C GLY A 391 -11.65 23.85 -39.79
N LEU A 392 -11.66 23.59 -38.47
CA LEU A 392 -11.10 24.51 -37.49
C LEU A 392 -9.56 24.54 -37.56
N THR A 393 -8.96 25.68 -37.24
CA THR A 393 -7.51 25.85 -37.11
C THR A 393 -7.10 25.98 -35.64
N PRO A 394 -5.80 25.91 -35.28
CA PRO A 394 -5.36 26.16 -33.90
C PRO A 394 -5.84 27.51 -33.35
N LEU A 395 -6.01 28.52 -34.21
CA LEU A 395 -6.54 29.83 -33.81
C LEU A 395 -8.01 29.75 -33.39
N HIS A 396 -8.86 29.00 -34.11
CA HIS A 396 -10.24 28.77 -33.69
C HIS A 396 -10.30 28.07 -32.32
N VAL A 397 -9.45 27.06 -32.13
CA VAL A 397 -9.38 26.28 -30.88
C VAL A 397 -8.90 27.15 -29.72
N ALA A 398 -7.89 28.01 -29.93
CA ALA A 398 -7.43 28.97 -28.91
C ALA A 398 -8.51 30.00 -28.56
N VAL A 399 -9.26 30.49 -29.55
CA VAL A 399 -10.39 31.40 -29.33
C VAL A 399 -11.51 30.72 -28.54
N HIS A 400 -11.90 29.49 -28.92
CA HIS A 400 -12.99 28.73 -28.26
C HIS A 400 -12.80 28.60 -26.74
N HIS A 401 -11.54 28.51 -26.29
CA HIS A 401 -11.14 28.34 -24.89
C HIS A 401 -10.70 29.65 -24.21
N ASN A 402 -10.92 30.80 -24.86
CA ASN A 402 -10.50 32.13 -24.40
C ASN A 402 -8.99 32.27 -24.09
N ASN A 403 -8.13 31.52 -24.79
CA ASN A 403 -6.69 31.47 -24.54
C ASN A 403 -5.96 32.67 -25.19
N LEU A 404 -6.19 33.88 -24.66
CA LEU A 404 -5.73 35.17 -25.24
C LEU A 404 -4.23 35.20 -25.61
N ASP A 405 -3.35 34.69 -24.74
CA ASP A 405 -1.90 34.64 -25.00
C ASP A 405 -1.52 33.70 -26.17
N VAL A 406 -2.31 32.65 -26.38
CA VAL A 406 -2.12 31.74 -27.52
C VAL A 406 -2.71 32.34 -28.79
N VAL A 407 -3.85 33.03 -28.71
CA VAL A 407 -4.42 33.79 -29.84
C VAL A 407 -3.43 34.84 -30.33
N ASN A 408 -2.87 35.65 -29.43
CA ASN A 408 -1.88 36.69 -29.75
C ASN A 408 -0.62 36.09 -30.39
N LEU A 409 -0.11 35.00 -29.82
CA LEU A 409 1.02 34.27 -30.38
C LEU A 409 0.73 33.72 -31.78
N LEU A 410 -0.40 33.05 -31.98
CA LEU A 410 -0.75 32.43 -33.25
C LEU A 410 -0.86 33.49 -34.36
N VAL A 411 -1.57 34.59 -34.11
CA VAL A 411 -1.74 35.64 -35.13
C VAL A 411 -0.41 36.34 -35.43
N SER A 412 0.41 36.63 -34.41
CA SER A 412 1.77 37.18 -34.63
C SER A 412 2.74 36.20 -35.33
N LYS A 413 2.40 34.91 -35.40
CA LYS A 413 3.17 33.84 -36.08
C LYS A 413 2.51 33.34 -37.37
N GLY A 414 1.60 34.10 -37.97
CA GLY A 414 1.00 33.80 -39.28
C GLY A 414 -0.27 32.95 -39.23
N GLY A 415 -0.89 32.79 -38.06
CA GLY A 415 -2.24 32.27 -37.91
C GLY A 415 -3.26 33.25 -38.49
N SER A 416 -3.95 32.83 -39.54
CA SER A 416 -4.92 33.65 -40.27
C SER A 416 -6.18 33.86 -39.44
N PRO A 417 -6.58 35.12 -39.14
CA PRO A 417 -7.89 35.41 -38.57
C PRO A 417 -9.03 35.28 -39.60
N HIS A 418 -8.70 35.04 -40.87
CA HIS A 418 -9.63 34.77 -41.97
C HIS A 418 -9.71 33.27 -42.25
N SER A 419 -10.91 32.77 -42.50
CA SER A 419 -11.16 31.40 -42.94
C SER A 419 -12.46 31.32 -43.74
N LEU A 420 -12.55 30.34 -44.65
CA LEU A 420 -13.73 30.19 -45.50
C LEU A 420 -14.95 29.80 -44.65
N GLY A 421 -15.90 30.73 -44.54
CA GLY A 421 -17.17 30.54 -43.83
C GLY A 421 -17.10 30.98 -42.36
N TYR A 422 -16.91 30.03 -41.45
CA TYR A 422 -16.80 30.34 -40.02
C TYR A 422 -15.39 30.81 -39.68
N THR A 423 -15.28 31.87 -38.85
CA THR A 423 -13.99 32.53 -38.56
C THR A 423 -13.72 32.61 -37.06
N PRO A 424 -12.45 32.79 -36.63
CA PRO A 424 -12.11 33.03 -35.24
C PRO A 424 -12.82 34.28 -34.67
N LEU A 425 -13.11 35.29 -35.50
CA LEU A 425 -13.86 36.47 -35.07
C LEU A 425 -15.33 36.15 -34.80
N HIS A 426 -15.97 35.31 -35.62
CA HIS A 426 -17.32 34.80 -35.36
C HIS A 426 -17.39 34.04 -34.03
N GLN A 427 -16.43 33.14 -33.79
CA GLN A 427 -16.32 32.38 -32.54
C GLN A 427 -16.17 33.31 -31.32
N ALA A 428 -15.24 34.27 -31.39
CA ALA A 428 -14.97 35.22 -30.31
C ALA A 428 -16.19 36.11 -30.00
N ALA A 429 -16.87 36.61 -31.03
CA ALA A 429 -18.07 37.42 -30.88
C ALA A 429 -19.25 36.61 -30.31
N GLN A 430 -19.44 35.37 -30.78
CA GLN A 430 -20.50 34.47 -30.32
C GLN A 430 -20.36 34.09 -28.84
N GLN A 431 -19.12 33.96 -28.34
CA GLN A 431 -18.83 33.65 -26.93
C GLN A 431 -18.60 34.89 -26.05
N GLY A 432 -18.68 36.11 -26.60
CA GLY A 432 -18.50 37.35 -25.85
C GLY A 432 -17.05 37.61 -25.38
N HIS A 433 -16.05 37.07 -26.08
CA HIS A 433 -14.64 37.22 -25.73
C HIS A 433 -14.07 38.56 -26.24
N THR A 434 -14.49 39.67 -25.61
CA THR A 434 -14.23 41.06 -26.07
C THR A 434 -12.76 41.39 -26.29
N ASP A 435 -11.84 40.89 -25.44
CA ASP A 435 -10.40 41.13 -25.60
C ASP A 435 -9.85 40.41 -26.84
N ILE A 436 -10.32 39.20 -27.10
CA ILE A 436 -9.99 38.43 -28.31
C ILE A 436 -10.59 39.09 -29.56
N VAL A 437 -11.85 39.55 -29.51
CA VAL A 437 -12.46 40.33 -30.60
C VAL A 437 -11.60 41.55 -30.93
N THR A 438 -11.23 42.33 -29.92
CA THR A 438 -10.37 43.51 -30.07
C THR A 438 -8.99 43.16 -30.63
N LEU A 439 -8.41 42.05 -30.20
CA LEU A 439 -7.11 41.56 -30.66
C LEU A 439 -7.15 41.09 -32.13
N LEU A 440 -8.20 40.36 -32.52
CA LEU A 440 -8.38 39.88 -33.90
C LEU A 440 -8.62 41.05 -34.87
N LEU A 441 -9.45 42.02 -34.48
CA LEU A 441 -9.69 43.24 -35.28
C LEU A 441 -8.39 44.04 -35.47
N LYS A 442 -7.55 44.18 -34.42
CA LYS A 442 -6.22 44.81 -34.53
C LYS A 442 -5.28 44.10 -35.51
N HIS A 443 -5.49 42.82 -35.77
CA HIS A 443 -4.74 42.03 -36.74
C HIS A 443 -5.50 41.80 -38.06
N GLY A 444 -6.47 42.66 -38.38
CA GLY A 444 -7.11 42.71 -39.70
C GLY A 444 -8.26 41.72 -39.93
N ALA A 445 -8.76 41.06 -38.89
CA ALA A 445 -9.99 40.27 -38.98
C ALA A 445 -11.16 41.14 -39.47
N GLN A 446 -11.95 40.64 -40.43
CA GLN A 446 -13.03 41.41 -41.04
C GLN A 446 -14.37 41.15 -40.31
N PRO A 447 -15.01 42.17 -39.69
CA PRO A 447 -16.29 41.99 -38.98
C PRO A 447 -17.48 41.74 -39.91
N ASN A 448 -17.29 41.93 -41.22
CA ASN A 448 -18.33 41.78 -42.26
C ASN A 448 -18.15 40.51 -43.11
N GLU A 449 -17.21 39.62 -42.77
CA GLU A 449 -17.12 38.31 -43.43
C GLU A 449 -18.39 37.51 -43.15
N THR A 450 -18.99 36.92 -44.20
CA THR A 450 -20.24 36.18 -44.06
C THR A 450 -19.99 34.69 -43.82
N THR A 451 -20.75 34.10 -42.88
CA THR A 451 -20.71 32.65 -42.66
C THR A 451 -21.34 31.92 -43.84
N ALA A 452 -20.53 31.12 -44.53
CA ALA A 452 -21.01 30.17 -45.53
C ALA A 452 -21.64 28.96 -44.81
N VAL A 453 -22.96 28.83 -44.97
CA VAL A 453 -23.81 27.69 -44.55
C VAL A 453 -24.18 27.65 -43.05
N SER A 454 -25.44 27.31 -42.82
CA SER A 454 -26.09 27.08 -41.52
C SER A 454 -25.66 25.78 -40.82
N MET A 455 -24.34 25.57 -40.65
CA MET A 455 -23.87 24.50 -39.77
C MET A 455 -24.10 24.92 -38.32
N SER A 456 -24.89 24.15 -37.57
CA SER A 456 -25.10 24.43 -36.16
C SER A 456 -23.79 24.27 -35.39
N HIS A 457 -23.48 25.25 -34.53
CA HIS A 457 -22.26 25.29 -33.70
C HIS A 457 -21.99 23.96 -32.96
N GLN A 458 -23.07 23.29 -32.53
CA GLN A 458 -23.05 21.97 -31.90
C GLN A 458 -22.42 20.84 -32.75
N HIS A 459 -22.42 20.93 -34.08
CA HIS A 459 -21.84 19.89 -34.96
C HIS A 459 -20.34 20.08 -35.23
N LEU A 460 -19.77 21.27 -35.03
CA LEU A 460 -18.32 21.47 -35.19
C LEU A 460 -17.52 21.09 -33.95
N MET A 461 -18.09 21.24 -32.75
CA MET A 461 -17.31 21.21 -31.49
C MET A 461 -17.31 19.85 -30.76
N SER A 462 -18.20 18.91 -31.13
CA SER A 462 -18.29 17.60 -30.48
C SER A 462 -17.08 16.67 -30.67
N SER A 463 -16.14 17.01 -31.56
CA SER A 463 -14.85 16.32 -31.75
C SER A 463 -13.72 16.82 -30.84
N LEU A 464 -13.98 17.81 -29.97
CA LEU A 464 -12.97 18.43 -29.10
C LEU A 464 -13.19 18.20 -27.59
N GLU A 465 -14.29 17.53 -27.20
CA GLU A 465 -14.61 17.10 -25.83
C GLU A 465 -14.15 15.65 -25.55
#